data_AF-A0A961NSR6-F1
#
_entry.id   AF-A0A961NSR6-F1
#
_cell.length_a   1.000
_cell.length_b   1.000
_cell.length_c   1.000
_cell.angle_alpha   90.00
_cell.angle_beta   90.00
_cell.angle_gamma   90.00
#
_symmetry.space_group_name_H-M   'P 1'
#
loop_
_entity.id
_entity.type
_entity.pdbx_description
1 polymer ?
#
loop_
_entity_poly.entity_id
_entity_poly.type
_entity_poly.pdbx_seq_one_letter_code
_entity_poly.pdbx_strand_id
1 'polypeptide(L)'
;MRNFVFTALLIIGCIVAGLALIALSAWLPFYFDWEPEFGYDQLGPLGDFLSGALGTLFSFASFAILIWALVLQRRELTLSTKALQQSAEELRSSAKIAEKQSTLLEQQREDGRFFELLRFHVTLRSSIRIPGYSDQGLGALKQANEHLESYDADLIGPQTYERTSAWLAQHGSPPPSDGRRAVLSAQEQKHVNLKGRAEAFVRQYDFIVSSARHYFRHLDVLLEYASSVHESRRDFFQRAIMAQLAEDELRFIGNFGLLGGPCEMTIWRTPQNDELWRKSIGAPAHGAGEKHRSIAVLRRCLIEDR
;
A
#
# COMPACT_ATOMS: atom_id res chain seq x y z
N MET A 1 19.12 -47.79 -13.94
CA MET A 1 18.19 -48.67 -14.67
C MET A 1 18.89 -49.66 -15.61
N ARG A 2 19.80 -49.25 -16.51
CA ARG A 2 20.45 -50.16 -17.48
C ARG A 2 21.18 -51.38 -16.86
N ASN A 3 21.86 -51.19 -15.73
CA ASN A 3 22.60 -52.29 -15.10
C ASN A 3 21.70 -53.31 -14.39
N PHE A 4 20.53 -52.88 -13.89
CA PHE A 4 19.58 -53.76 -13.20
C PHE A 4 18.82 -54.67 -14.18
N VAL A 5 18.45 -54.14 -15.35
CA VAL A 5 17.81 -54.91 -16.43
C VAL A 5 18.77 -55.96 -16.99
N PHE A 6 20.06 -55.61 -17.15
CA PHE A 6 21.08 -56.53 -17.62
C PHE A 6 21.33 -57.69 -16.64
N THR A 7 21.37 -57.41 -15.33
CA THR A 7 21.53 -58.46 -14.31
C THR A 7 20.30 -59.38 -14.24
N ALA A 8 19.09 -58.84 -14.38
CA ALA A 8 17.87 -59.65 -14.36
C ALA A 8 17.79 -60.60 -15.57
N LEU A 9 18.17 -60.13 -16.76
CA LEU A 9 18.19 -60.96 -17.98
C LEU A 9 19.21 -62.09 -17.91
N LEU A 10 20.39 -61.86 -17.32
CA LEU A 10 21.39 -62.91 -17.13
C LEU A 10 20.90 -64.01 -16.19
N ILE A 11 20.25 -63.65 -15.08
CA ILE A 11 19.72 -64.63 -14.11
C ILE A 11 18.63 -65.48 -14.75
N ILE A 12 17.69 -64.86 -15.48
CA ILE A 12 16.63 -65.59 -16.20
C ILE A 12 17.24 -66.53 -17.26
N GLY A 13 18.24 -66.06 -18.01
CA GLY A 13 18.96 -66.88 -18.98
C GLY A 13 19.62 -68.11 -18.36
N CYS A 14 20.28 -67.95 -17.20
CA CYS A 14 20.89 -69.08 -16.48
C CYS A 14 19.85 -70.09 -15.98
N ILE A 15 18.69 -69.63 -15.49
CA ILE A 15 17.61 -70.52 -15.03
C ILE A 15 17.02 -71.32 -16.21
N VAL A 16 16.76 -70.67 -17.35
CA VAL A 16 16.23 -71.33 -18.55
C VAL A 16 17.24 -72.34 -19.10
N ALA A 17 18.53 -72.01 -19.15
CA ALA A 17 19.58 -72.93 -19.57
C ALA A 17 19.71 -74.14 -18.63
N GLY A 18 19.62 -73.92 -17.31
CA GLY A 18 19.61 -75.00 -16.32
C GLY A 18 18.42 -75.95 -16.49
N LEU A 19 17.21 -75.41 -16.66
CA LEU A 19 16.01 -76.21 -16.93
C LEU A 19 16.10 -76.98 -18.25
N ALA A 20 16.68 -76.37 -19.30
CA ALA A 20 16.90 -77.02 -20.58
C ALA A 20 17.89 -78.20 -20.46
N LEU A 21 18.96 -78.06 -19.66
CA LEU A 21 19.91 -79.13 -19.40
C LEU A 21 19.28 -80.29 -18.61
N ILE A 22 18.42 -79.98 -17.62
CA ILE A 22 17.69 -81.00 -16.86
C ILE A 22 16.72 -81.75 -17.78
N ALA A 23 15.94 -81.02 -18.59
CA ALA A 23 15.03 -81.61 -19.57
C ALA A 23 15.78 -82.47 -20.61
N LEU A 24 16.94 -82.00 -21.10
CA LEU A 24 17.78 -82.74 -22.03
C LEU A 24 18.32 -84.03 -21.38
N SER A 25 18.76 -83.96 -20.11
CA SER A 25 19.27 -85.13 -19.37
C SER A 25 18.19 -86.20 -19.14
N ALA A 26 16.93 -85.80 -18.96
CA ALA A 26 15.80 -86.72 -18.83
C ALA A 26 15.33 -87.27 -20.19
N TRP A 27 15.52 -86.52 -21.28
CA TRP A 27 15.05 -86.89 -22.62
C TRP A 27 16.01 -87.83 -23.36
N LEU A 28 17.32 -87.66 -23.18
CA LEU A 28 18.37 -88.49 -23.79
C LEU A 28 18.20 -90.01 -23.56
N PRO A 29 17.96 -90.52 -22.34
CA PRO A 29 17.80 -91.96 -22.11
C PRO A 29 16.51 -92.54 -22.70
N PHE A 30 15.47 -91.71 -22.92
CA PHE A 30 14.21 -92.16 -23.52
C PHE A 30 14.32 -92.47 -25.02
N TYR A 31 15.27 -91.84 -25.73
CA TYR A 31 15.39 -91.97 -27.19
C TYR A 31 16.50 -92.91 -27.65
N PHE A 32 17.48 -93.21 -26.79
CA PHE A 32 18.73 -93.87 -27.19
C PHE A 32 18.99 -95.26 -26.59
N ASP A 33 18.06 -95.84 -25.82
CA ASP A 33 18.22 -97.15 -25.14
C ASP A 33 19.61 -97.32 -24.47
N TRP A 34 20.13 -96.20 -23.96
CA TRP A 34 21.41 -96.15 -23.28
C TRP A 34 21.20 -96.63 -21.84
N GLU A 35 21.62 -97.86 -21.53
CA GLU A 35 21.81 -98.28 -20.14
C GLU A 35 23.10 -97.62 -19.61
N PRO A 36 23.03 -96.74 -18.59
CA PRO A 36 24.23 -96.14 -18.04
C PRO A 36 25.05 -97.19 -17.27
N GLU A 37 26.28 -97.47 -17.72
CA GLU A 37 27.28 -98.26 -16.98
C GLU A 37 27.74 -97.58 -15.67
N PHE A 38 27.33 -96.34 -15.43
CA PHE A 38 27.51 -95.66 -14.14
C PHE A 38 26.45 -96.15 -13.16
N GLY A 39 26.86 -97.02 -12.24
CA GLY A 39 26.02 -97.45 -11.12
C GLY A 39 25.46 -96.24 -10.38
N TYR A 40 24.14 -96.20 -10.21
CA TYR A 40 23.39 -95.15 -9.49
C TYR A 40 24.00 -94.81 -8.11
N ASP A 41 24.73 -95.75 -7.50
CA ASP A 41 25.41 -95.61 -6.21
C ASP A 41 26.54 -94.57 -6.20
N GLN A 42 27.16 -94.23 -7.34
CA GLN A 42 28.26 -93.24 -7.40
C GLN A 42 27.78 -91.81 -7.69
N LEU A 43 26.54 -91.64 -8.15
CA LEU A 43 25.96 -90.33 -8.47
C LEU A 43 25.51 -89.56 -7.22
N GLY A 44 25.09 -90.28 -6.16
CA GLY A 44 24.70 -89.68 -4.88
C GLY A 44 25.83 -88.87 -4.22
N PRO A 45 27.02 -89.46 -3.97
CA PRO A 45 28.14 -88.76 -3.34
C PRO A 45 28.66 -87.56 -4.15
N LEU A 46 28.62 -87.64 -5.48
CA LEU A 46 29.03 -86.55 -6.36
C LEU A 46 28.01 -85.39 -6.33
N GLY A 47 26.72 -85.71 -6.24
CA GLY A 47 25.65 -84.75 -6.00
C GLY A 47 25.73 -84.09 -4.62
N ASP A 48 26.06 -84.85 -3.57
CA ASP A 48 26.24 -84.32 -2.21
C ASP A 48 27.47 -83.39 -2.11
N PHE A 49 28.56 -83.72 -2.79
CA PHE A 49 29.74 -82.85 -2.85
C PHE A 49 29.47 -81.54 -3.62
N LEU A 50 28.85 -81.63 -4.80
CA LEU A 50 28.50 -80.45 -5.60
C LEU A 50 27.46 -79.57 -4.89
N SER A 51 26.43 -80.17 -4.27
CA SER A 51 25.41 -79.41 -3.54
C SER A 51 25.97 -78.76 -2.27
N GLY A 52 26.88 -79.42 -1.54
CA GLY A 52 27.56 -78.86 -0.37
C GLY A 52 28.52 -77.70 -0.72
N ALA A 53 29.33 -77.88 -1.77
CA ALA A 53 30.25 -76.85 -2.26
C ALA A 53 29.50 -75.65 -2.86
N LEU A 54 28.47 -75.89 -3.67
CA LEU A 54 27.63 -74.84 -4.25
C LEU A 54 26.81 -74.12 -3.17
N GLY A 55 26.27 -74.83 -2.18
CA GLY A 55 25.52 -74.23 -1.08
C GLY A 55 26.38 -73.26 -0.26
N THR A 56 27.63 -73.61 0.01
CA THR A 56 28.58 -72.76 0.73
C THR A 56 28.97 -71.53 -0.10
N LEU A 57 29.27 -71.73 -1.39
CA LEU A 57 29.61 -70.62 -2.31
C LEU A 57 28.43 -69.66 -2.51
N PHE A 58 27.21 -70.19 -2.65
CA PHE A 58 25.99 -69.41 -2.80
C PHE A 58 25.63 -68.64 -1.52
N SER A 59 25.86 -69.24 -0.35
CA SER A 59 25.68 -68.57 0.94
C SER A 59 26.64 -67.38 1.09
N PHE A 60 27.90 -67.56 0.70
CA PHE A 60 28.89 -66.48 0.71
C PHE A 60 28.54 -65.37 -0.29
N ALA A 61 28.13 -65.73 -1.52
CA ALA A 61 27.68 -64.77 -2.53
C ALA A 61 26.44 -63.98 -2.08
N SER A 62 25.47 -64.66 -1.45
CA SER A 62 24.26 -64.03 -0.90
C SER A 62 24.61 -63.01 0.19
N PHE A 63 25.57 -63.34 1.06
CA PHE A 63 26.05 -62.42 2.09
C PHE A 63 26.77 -61.21 1.48
N ALA A 64 27.61 -61.41 0.46
CA ALA A 64 28.29 -60.31 -0.24
C ALA A 64 27.31 -59.36 -0.94
N ILE A 65 26.27 -59.91 -1.58
CA ILE A 65 25.19 -59.12 -2.22
C ILE A 65 24.43 -58.32 -1.15
N LEU A 66 24.14 -58.91 0.01
CA LEU A 66 23.46 -58.22 1.10
C LEU A 66 24.28 -57.04 1.64
N ILE A 67 25.60 -57.22 1.83
CA ILE A 67 26.50 -56.14 2.24
C ILE A 67 26.50 -55.02 1.20
N TRP A 68 26.58 -55.36 -0.08
CA TRP A 68 26.52 -54.38 -1.16
C TRP A 68 25.21 -53.58 -1.11
N ALA A 69 24.07 -54.28 -0.99
CA ALA A 69 22.76 -53.66 -0.90
C ALA A 69 22.67 -52.69 0.28
N LEU A 70 23.21 -53.07 1.44
CA LEU A 70 23.25 -52.23 2.64
C LEU A 70 24.12 -50.98 2.44
N VAL A 71 25.28 -51.11 1.79
CA VAL A 71 26.13 -49.95 1.44
C VAL A 71 25.42 -49.01 0.48
N LEU A 72 24.70 -49.55 -0.51
CA LEU A 72 23.94 -48.75 -1.47
C LEU A 72 22.78 -48.01 -0.79
N GLN A 73 21.98 -48.71 0.02
CA GLN A 73 20.89 -48.12 0.80
C GLN A 73 21.37 -46.99 1.73
N ARG A 74 22.53 -47.15 2.38
CA ARG A 74 23.12 -46.07 3.21
C ARG A 74 23.50 -44.84 2.40
N ARG A 75 24.04 -45.02 1.18
CA ARG A 75 24.38 -43.90 0.29
C ARG A 75 23.12 -43.16 -0.15
N GLU A 76 22.06 -43.87 -0.53
CA GLU A 76 20.78 -43.28 -0.92
C GLU A 76 20.15 -42.49 0.23
N LEU A 77 20.17 -43.02 1.46
CA LEU A 77 19.67 -42.32 2.63
C LEU A 77 20.45 -41.01 2.87
N THR A 78 21.78 -41.05 2.75
CA THR A 78 22.63 -39.86 2.94
C THR A 78 22.38 -38.80 1.87
N LEU A 79 22.18 -39.21 0.62
CA LEU A 79 21.83 -38.28 -0.46
C LEU A 79 20.43 -37.70 -0.26
N SER A 80 19.47 -38.51 0.17
CA SER A 80 18.11 -38.08 0.47
C SER A 80 18.07 -37.05 1.61
N THR A 81 18.79 -37.29 2.71
CA THR A 81 18.87 -36.31 3.80
C THR A 81 19.52 -35.01 3.37
N LYS A 82 20.58 -35.07 2.54
CA LYS A 82 21.21 -33.87 1.98
C LYS A 82 20.25 -33.09 1.07
N ALA A 83 19.50 -33.77 0.21
CA ALA A 83 18.50 -33.13 -0.65
C ALA A 83 17.38 -32.47 0.18
N LEU A 84 16.92 -33.14 1.25
CA LEU A 84 15.93 -32.56 2.17
C LEU A 84 16.48 -31.33 2.91
N GLN A 85 17.74 -31.34 3.32
CA GLN A 85 18.38 -30.17 3.95
C GLN A 85 18.49 -28.99 2.98
N GLN A 86 18.87 -29.24 1.73
CA GLN A 86 18.91 -28.20 0.68
C GLN A 86 17.52 -27.65 0.39
N SER A 87 16.52 -28.53 0.25
CA SER A 87 15.12 -28.11 0.04
C SER A 87 14.58 -27.30 1.21
N ALA A 88 14.89 -27.68 2.46
CA ALA A 88 14.51 -26.91 3.64
C ALA A 88 15.15 -25.51 3.66
N GLU A 89 16.40 -25.39 3.23
CA GLU A 89 17.09 -24.10 3.13
C GLU A 89 16.51 -23.21 2.02
N GLU A 90 16.20 -23.79 0.85
CA GLU A 90 15.51 -23.08 -0.23
C GLU A 90 14.12 -22.59 0.20
N LEU A 91 13.36 -23.41 0.94
CA LEU A 91 12.06 -23.02 1.48
C LEU A 91 12.17 -21.88 2.49
N ARG A 92 13.20 -21.87 3.35
CA ARG A 92 13.47 -20.75 4.28
C ARG A 92 13.80 -19.47 3.53
N SER A 93 14.64 -19.57 2.49
CA SER A 93 14.96 -18.44 1.63
C SER A 93 13.72 -17.90 0.92
N SER A 94 12.90 -18.79 0.37
CA SER A 94 11.63 -18.46 -0.28
C SER A 94 10.65 -17.79 0.69
N ALA A 95 10.53 -18.29 1.91
CA ALA A 95 9.70 -17.68 2.95
C ALA A 95 10.14 -16.25 3.28
N LYS A 96 11.45 -16.00 3.37
CA LYS A 96 12.00 -14.66 3.59
C LYS A 96 11.73 -13.71 2.42
N ILE A 97 11.76 -14.22 1.18
CA ILE A 97 11.40 -13.43 -0.01
C ILE A 97 9.90 -13.12 0.01
N ALA A 98 9.05 -14.09 0.34
CA ALA A 98 7.61 -13.90 0.43
C ALA A 98 7.23 -12.87 1.50
N GLU A 99 7.90 -12.87 2.65
CA GLU A 99 7.72 -11.86 3.69
C GLU A 99 8.05 -10.44 3.18
N LYS A 100 9.19 -10.27 2.51
CA LYS A 100 9.56 -9.00 1.87
C LYS A 100 8.57 -8.59 0.77
N GLN A 101 8.05 -9.55 0.02
CA GLN A 101 7.05 -9.27 -1.00
C GLN A 101 5.73 -8.82 -0.37
N SER A 102 5.33 -9.39 0.76
CA SER A 102 4.13 -8.97 1.50
C SER A 102 4.22 -7.50 1.93
N THR A 103 5.36 -7.09 2.51
CA THR A 103 5.54 -5.70 2.93
C THR A 103 5.58 -4.73 1.76
N LEU A 104 6.20 -5.10 0.64
CA LEU A 104 6.16 -4.30 -0.60
C LEU A 104 4.74 -4.19 -1.17
N LEU A 105 3.95 -5.26 -1.12
CA LEU A 105 2.56 -5.25 -1.59
C LEU A 105 1.68 -4.36 -0.72
N GLU A 106 1.86 -4.38 0.60
CA GLU A 106 1.20 -3.44 1.51
C GLU A 106 1.56 -2.00 1.16
N GLN A 107 2.84 -1.72 0.94
CA GLN A 107 3.29 -0.39 0.54
C GLN A 107 2.68 0.08 -0.79
N GLN A 108 2.59 -0.81 -1.78
CA GLN A 108 1.95 -0.51 -3.08
C GLN A 108 0.44 -0.30 -2.95
N ARG A 109 -0.24 -1.03 -2.06
CA ARG A 109 -1.66 -0.84 -1.79
C ARG A 109 -1.95 0.53 -1.18
N GLU A 110 -1.10 0.99 -0.28
CA GLU A 110 -1.20 2.36 0.28
C GLU A 110 -1.02 3.41 -0.80
N ASP A 111 0.02 3.29 -1.63
CA ASP A 111 0.26 4.22 -2.74
C ASP A 111 -0.93 4.23 -3.72
N GLY A 112 -1.45 3.04 -4.05
CA GLY A 112 -2.62 2.88 -4.91
C GLY A 112 -3.85 3.61 -4.36
N ARG A 113 -4.16 3.41 -3.06
CA ARG A 113 -5.26 4.10 -2.38
C ARG A 113 -5.08 5.61 -2.37
N PHE A 114 -3.86 6.09 -2.08
CA PHE A 114 -3.56 7.52 -2.12
C PHE A 114 -3.85 8.12 -3.50
N PHE A 115 -3.32 7.52 -4.57
CA PHE A 115 -3.48 8.05 -5.92
C PHE A 115 -4.92 7.94 -6.42
N GLU A 116 -5.66 6.93 -5.98
CA GLU A 116 -7.10 6.83 -6.22
C GLU A 116 -7.86 7.99 -5.57
N LEU A 117 -7.61 8.25 -4.28
CA LEU A 117 -8.19 9.39 -3.56
C LEU A 117 -7.80 10.73 -4.20
N LEU A 118 -6.55 10.87 -4.64
CA LEU A 118 -6.05 12.06 -5.32
C LEU A 118 -6.76 12.30 -6.66
N ARG A 119 -6.94 11.25 -7.47
CA ARG A 119 -7.70 11.34 -8.74
C ARG A 119 -9.17 11.67 -8.51
N PHE A 120 -9.75 11.10 -7.46
CA PHE A 120 -11.12 11.43 -7.07
C PHE A 120 -11.23 12.90 -6.66
N HIS A 121 -10.26 13.42 -5.91
CA HIS A 121 -10.19 14.84 -5.56
C HIS A 121 -10.12 15.74 -6.80
N VAL A 122 -9.26 15.43 -7.78
CA VAL A 122 -9.18 16.17 -9.07
C VAL A 122 -10.52 16.12 -9.83
N THR A 123 -11.22 14.99 -9.78
CA THR A 123 -12.54 14.84 -10.39
C THR A 123 -13.57 15.72 -9.70
N LEU A 124 -13.60 15.69 -8.36
CA LEU A 124 -14.47 16.56 -7.57
C LEU A 124 -14.21 18.03 -7.84
N ARG A 125 -12.94 18.43 -7.92
CA ARG A 125 -12.56 19.79 -8.29
C ARG A 125 -13.22 20.21 -9.60
N SER A 126 -13.16 19.39 -10.64
CA SER A 126 -13.77 19.71 -11.93
C SER A 126 -15.30 19.78 -11.88
N SER A 127 -15.93 19.12 -10.90
CA SER A 127 -17.38 19.08 -10.73
C SER A 127 -17.96 20.24 -9.90
N ILE A 128 -17.11 21.08 -9.28
CA ILE A 128 -17.59 22.21 -8.49
C ILE A 128 -18.39 23.15 -9.38
N ARG A 129 -19.64 23.41 -8.99
CA ARG A 129 -20.51 24.39 -9.61
C ARG A 129 -21.02 25.31 -8.53
N ILE A 130 -20.75 26.60 -8.70
CA ILE A 130 -21.25 27.63 -7.81
C ILE A 130 -22.35 28.36 -8.58
N PRO A 131 -23.62 28.27 -8.16
CA PRO A 131 -24.69 28.94 -8.89
C PRO A 131 -24.46 30.45 -8.95
N GLY A 132 -24.70 31.05 -10.11
CA GLY A 132 -24.42 32.47 -10.37
C GLY A 132 -23.06 32.73 -11.04
N TYR A 133 -22.19 31.72 -11.14
CA TYR A 133 -20.93 31.81 -11.88
C TYR A 133 -21.01 30.99 -13.17
N SER A 134 -20.39 31.50 -14.24
CA SER A 134 -20.46 30.90 -15.58
C SER A 134 -19.54 29.70 -15.74
N ASP A 135 -18.42 29.70 -15.03
CA ASP A 135 -17.40 28.67 -15.11
C ASP A 135 -17.69 27.50 -14.15
N GLN A 136 -16.99 26.38 -14.38
CA GLN A 136 -17.02 25.21 -13.51
C GLN A 136 -15.62 24.93 -12.96
N GLY A 137 -15.56 24.19 -11.86
CA GLY A 137 -14.33 23.81 -11.19
C GLY A 137 -13.48 25.01 -10.77
N LEU A 138 -12.24 25.05 -11.25
CA LEU A 138 -11.29 26.09 -10.88
C LEU A 138 -11.74 27.48 -11.32
N GLY A 139 -12.38 27.61 -12.49
CA GLY A 139 -12.89 28.91 -12.96
C GLY A 139 -14.01 29.44 -12.04
N ALA A 140 -14.89 28.56 -11.54
CA ALA A 140 -15.92 28.95 -10.58
C ALA A 140 -15.30 29.47 -9.27
N LEU A 141 -14.28 28.79 -8.76
CA LEU A 141 -13.56 29.20 -7.56
C LEU A 141 -12.83 30.53 -7.75
N LYS A 142 -12.21 30.73 -8.92
CA LYS A 142 -11.54 31.98 -9.27
C LYS A 142 -12.54 33.15 -9.30
N GLN A 143 -13.66 33.01 -9.99
CA GLN A 143 -14.69 34.05 -10.03
C GLN A 143 -15.27 34.31 -8.63
N ALA A 144 -15.44 33.26 -7.81
CA ALA A 144 -15.89 33.42 -6.43
C ALA A 144 -14.86 34.18 -5.57
N ASN A 145 -13.57 33.91 -5.72
CA ASN A 145 -12.51 34.67 -5.05
C ASN A 145 -12.52 36.14 -5.50
N GLU A 146 -12.53 36.41 -6.81
CA GLU A 146 -12.58 37.78 -7.35
C GLU A 146 -13.83 38.54 -6.83
N HIS A 147 -14.97 37.86 -6.74
CA HIS A 147 -16.19 38.43 -6.18
C HIS A 147 -16.06 38.72 -4.68
N LEU A 148 -15.51 37.81 -3.88
CA LEU A 148 -15.27 38.01 -2.45
C LEU A 148 -14.26 39.15 -2.19
N GLU A 149 -13.19 39.22 -2.98
CA GLU A 149 -12.18 40.30 -2.91
C GLU A 149 -12.82 41.67 -3.21
N SER A 150 -13.79 41.74 -4.14
CA SER A 150 -14.51 42.99 -4.42
C SER A 150 -15.33 43.50 -3.24
N TYR A 151 -15.86 42.61 -2.41
CA TYR A 151 -16.53 42.98 -1.17
C TYR A 151 -15.55 43.40 -0.08
N ASP A 152 -14.40 42.73 0.00
CA ASP A 152 -13.38 43.03 1.00
C ASP A 152 -12.81 44.45 0.81
N ALA A 153 -12.52 44.84 -0.44
CA ALA A 153 -12.09 46.21 -0.77
C ALA A 153 -13.12 47.29 -0.33
N ASP A 154 -14.41 46.94 -0.34
CA ASP A 154 -15.51 47.85 0.00
C ASP A 154 -15.87 47.83 1.50
N LEU A 155 -15.65 46.72 2.21
CA LEU A 155 -15.96 46.52 3.64
C LEU A 155 -14.75 46.84 4.53
N ILE A 156 -13.55 46.46 4.11
CA ILE A 156 -12.29 46.58 4.84
C ILE A 156 -11.40 47.63 4.18
N GLY A 157 -11.83 48.89 4.26
CA GLY A 157 -10.83 49.91 4.58
C GLY A 157 -10.24 49.54 5.95
N PRO A 158 -8.91 49.55 6.17
CA PRO A 158 -8.31 49.18 7.45
C PRO A 158 -8.85 49.99 8.66
N GLN A 159 -9.56 51.09 8.41
CA GLN A 159 -10.21 51.91 9.43
C GLN A 159 -11.60 51.42 9.86
N THR A 160 -12.31 50.60 9.08
CA THR A 160 -13.70 50.24 9.40
C THR A 160 -13.77 49.17 10.50
N TYR A 161 -12.90 48.16 10.48
CA TYR A 161 -12.92 47.10 11.50
C TYR A 161 -12.51 47.60 12.89
N GLU A 162 -11.46 48.43 12.98
CA GLU A 162 -11.06 49.09 14.23
C GLU A 162 -12.15 50.02 14.76
N ARG A 163 -12.84 50.77 13.88
CA ARG A 163 -13.94 51.65 14.30
C ARG A 163 -15.17 50.89 14.76
N THR A 164 -15.53 49.80 14.09
CA THR A 164 -16.75 49.04 14.42
C THR A 164 -16.57 48.20 15.69
N SER A 165 -15.39 47.62 15.88
CA SER A 165 -15.06 46.88 17.12
C SER A 165 -14.86 47.82 18.32
N ALA A 166 -14.22 48.98 18.15
CA ALA A 166 -14.10 50.00 19.20
C ALA A 166 -15.48 50.59 19.61
N TRP A 167 -16.39 50.77 18.65
CA TRP A 167 -17.74 51.23 18.93
C TRP A 167 -18.56 50.19 19.71
N LEU A 168 -18.53 48.92 19.29
CA LEU A 168 -19.20 47.81 19.99
C LEU A 168 -18.67 47.61 21.41
N ALA A 169 -17.36 47.78 21.61
CA ALA A 169 -16.72 47.71 22.92
C ALA A 169 -17.15 48.86 23.86
N GLN A 170 -17.52 50.02 23.31
CA GLN A 170 -17.97 51.18 24.10
C GLN A 170 -19.47 51.20 24.39
N HIS A 171 -20.32 50.63 23.50
CA HIS A 171 -21.76 50.90 23.55
C HIS A 171 -22.65 49.70 23.89
N GLY A 172 -22.11 48.47 23.94
CA GLY A 172 -22.89 47.26 24.25
C GLY A 172 -24.01 46.97 23.23
N SER A 173 -24.70 45.84 23.39
CA SER A 173 -25.75 45.37 22.47
C SER A 173 -26.84 46.43 22.20
N PRO A 174 -27.37 46.54 20.96
CA PRO A 174 -28.27 47.62 20.59
C PRO A 174 -29.61 47.54 21.34
N PRO A 175 -30.22 48.69 21.70
CA PRO A 175 -31.52 48.71 22.37
C PRO A 175 -32.65 48.21 21.45
N PRO A 176 -33.75 47.67 22.00
CA PRO A 176 -34.86 47.15 21.21
C PRO A 176 -35.55 48.28 20.45
N SER A 177 -35.88 48.01 19.19
CA SER A 177 -36.50 48.96 18.26
C SER A 177 -37.94 49.30 18.68
N ASP A 178 -38.13 50.47 19.30
CA ASP A 178 -39.46 51.03 19.53
C ASP A 178 -39.76 52.16 18.51
N GLY A 179 -40.56 51.81 17.51
CA GLY A 179 -41.73 52.56 17.04
C GLY A 179 -41.65 54.00 16.51
N ARG A 180 -40.54 54.74 16.55
CA ARG A 180 -40.51 56.13 16.02
C ARG A 180 -39.51 56.33 14.89
N ARG A 181 -40.05 56.57 13.70
CA ARG A 181 -39.35 57.09 12.51
C ARG A 181 -38.72 58.45 12.84
N ALA A 182 -37.48 58.43 13.31
CA ALA A 182 -36.60 59.59 13.28
C ALA A 182 -35.80 59.55 11.98
N VAL A 183 -35.61 60.73 11.38
CA VAL A 183 -34.68 60.95 10.28
C VAL A 183 -33.30 60.53 10.78
N LEU A 184 -32.86 59.33 10.38
CA LEU A 184 -31.53 58.81 10.68
C LEU A 184 -30.52 59.82 10.15
N SER A 185 -29.60 60.24 11.00
CA SER A 185 -28.46 61.06 10.60
C SER A 185 -27.72 60.35 9.45
N ALA A 186 -27.07 61.11 8.55
CA ALA A 186 -26.33 60.51 7.42
C ALA A 186 -25.34 59.42 7.85
N GLN A 187 -24.88 59.47 9.10
CA GLN A 187 -24.03 58.48 9.74
C GLN A 187 -24.79 57.17 10.06
N GLU A 188 -26.00 57.24 10.58
CA GLU A 188 -26.85 56.06 10.83
C GLU A 188 -27.33 55.40 9.53
N GLN A 189 -27.64 56.18 8.48
CA GLN A 189 -27.91 55.61 7.14
C GLN A 189 -26.68 54.88 6.58
N LYS A 190 -25.47 55.39 6.82
CA LYS A 190 -24.22 54.72 6.44
C LYS A 190 -24.01 53.42 7.23
N HIS A 191 -24.34 53.39 8.52
CA HIS A 191 -24.28 52.19 9.36
C HIS A 191 -25.32 51.12 8.97
N VAL A 192 -26.56 51.51 8.65
CA VAL A 192 -27.60 50.59 8.17
C VAL A 192 -27.22 49.99 6.82
N ASN A 193 -26.61 50.78 5.93
CA ASN A 193 -26.10 50.29 4.65
C ASN A 193 -24.92 49.32 4.84
N LEU A 194 -23.99 49.62 5.76
CA LEU A 194 -22.90 48.71 6.13
C LEU A 194 -23.41 47.37 6.67
N LYS A 195 -24.40 47.38 7.56
CA LYS A 195 -25.00 46.14 8.11
C LYS A 195 -25.67 45.31 7.01
N GLY A 196 -26.46 45.94 6.14
CA GLY A 196 -27.09 45.25 5.02
C GLY A 196 -26.07 44.64 4.05
N ARG A 197 -24.96 45.34 3.78
CA ARG A 197 -23.85 44.84 2.95
C ARG A 197 -23.11 43.69 3.61
N ALA A 198 -22.85 43.77 4.91
CA ALA A 198 -22.24 42.68 5.67
C ALA A 198 -23.13 41.43 5.69
N GLU A 199 -24.44 41.57 5.91
CA GLU A 199 -25.38 40.44 5.85
C GLU A 199 -25.49 39.84 4.45
N ALA A 200 -25.45 40.66 3.40
CA ALA A 200 -25.40 40.18 2.01
C ALA A 200 -24.11 39.41 1.73
N PHE A 201 -22.96 39.92 2.20
CA PHE A 201 -21.69 39.23 2.10
C PHE A 201 -21.71 37.87 2.81
N VAL A 202 -22.17 37.81 4.07
CA VAL A 202 -22.25 36.55 4.82
C VAL A 202 -23.16 35.53 4.12
N ARG A 203 -24.32 35.96 3.60
CA ARG A 203 -25.22 35.08 2.83
C ARG A 203 -24.55 34.53 1.57
N GLN A 204 -23.87 35.39 0.81
CA GLN A 204 -23.17 34.99 -0.40
C GLN A 204 -21.99 34.05 -0.10
N TYR A 205 -21.26 34.35 0.97
CA TYR A 205 -20.17 33.54 1.48
C TYR A 205 -20.67 32.14 1.89
N ASP A 206 -21.67 32.05 2.76
CA ASP A 206 -22.27 30.77 3.19
C ASP A 206 -22.76 29.94 2.00
N PHE A 207 -23.32 30.60 0.98
CA PHE A 207 -23.76 29.97 -0.24
C PHE A 207 -22.59 29.36 -1.03
N ILE A 208 -21.51 30.13 -1.24
CA ILE A 208 -20.29 29.67 -1.91
C ILE A 208 -19.64 28.51 -1.13
N VAL A 209 -19.53 28.63 0.20
CA VAL A 209 -19.03 27.59 1.11
C VAL A 209 -19.84 26.31 0.96
N SER A 210 -21.17 26.42 1.00
CA SER A 210 -22.06 25.26 0.94
C SER A 210 -21.91 24.50 -0.38
N SER A 211 -21.70 25.22 -1.48
CA SER A 211 -21.51 24.65 -2.82
C SER A 211 -20.18 23.89 -2.96
N ALA A 212 -19.13 24.34 -2.26
CA ALA A 212 -17.81 23.72 -2.29
C ALA A 212 -17.55 22.77 -1.11
N ARG A 213 -18.50 22.61 -0.18
CA ARG A 213 -18.36 21.81 1.05
C ARG A 213 -17.89 20.37 0.80
N HIS A 214 -18.43 19.72 -0.22
CA HIS A 214 -18.07 18.34 -0.55
C HIS A 214 -16.60 18.21 -1.00
N TYR A 215 -16.10 19.21 -1.75
CA TYR A 215 -14.71 19.26 -2.18
C TYR A 215 -13.77 19.41 -0.97
N PHE A 216 -14.04 20.35 -0.05
CA PHE A 216 -13.19 20.56 1.12
C PHE A 216 -13.19 19.40 2.09
N ARG A 217 -14.34 18.74 2.28
CA ARG A 217 -14.40 17.50 3.07
C ARG A 217 -13.51 16.41 2.47
N HIS A 218 -13.47 16.28 1.16
CA HIS A 218 -12.59 15.32 0.51
C HIS A 218 -11.11 15.71 0.58
N LEU A 219 -10.79 17.00 0.49
CA LEU A 219 -9.43 17.48 0.71
C LEU A 219 -8.97 17.19 2.15
N ASP A 220 -9.83 17.37 3.13
CA ASP A 220 -9.56 17.06 4.54
C ASP A 220 -9.29 15.56 4.75
N VAL A 221 -10.15 14.69 4.22
CA VAL A 221 -9.93 13.23 4.24
C VAL A 221 -8.61 12.83 3.55
N LEU A 222 -8.26 13.50 2.45
CA LEU A 222 -7.01 13.24 1.73
C LEU A 222 -5.78 13.65 2.55
N LEU A 223 -5.85 14.78 3.25
CA LEU A 223 -4.80 15.26 4.16
C LEU A 223 -4.68 14.38 5.41
N GLU A 224 -5.81 13.99 5.99
CA GLU A 224 -5.87 13.04 7.10
C GLU A 224 -5.22 11.72 6.69
N TYR A 225 -5.59 11.17 5.54
CA TYR A 225 -4.98 9.97 4.98
C TYR A 225 -3.47 10.13 4.83
N ALA A 226 -3.01 11.22 4.20
CA ALA A 226 -1.58 11.49 4.03
C ALA A 226 -0.82 11.62 5.37
N SER A 227 -1.46 12.13 6.42
CA SER A 227 -0.87 12.23 7.75
C SER A 227 -0.80 10.88 8.48
N SER A 228 -1.78 9.99 8.22
CA SER A 228 -1.91 8.66 8.83
C SER A 228 -0.93 7.63 8.27
N VAL A 229 -0.39 7.88 7.06
CA VAL A 229 0.59 7.00 6.40
C VAL A 229 1.93 7.03 7.14
N HIS A 230 2.68 5.94 6.99
CA HIS A 230 4.04 5.76 7.51
C HIS A 230 4.92 7.00 7.32
N GLU A 231 5.66 7.37 8.37
CA GLU A 231 6.38 8.64 8.51
C GLU A 231 7.31 8.96 7.34
N SER A 232 8.01 7.94 6.80
CA SER A 232 8.92 8.08 5.67
C SER A 232 8.28 8.58 4.37
N ARG A 233 6.95 8.45 4.21
CA ARG A 233 6.23 8.81 2.97
C ARG A 233 5.25 9.98 3.16
N ARG A 234 4.99 10.39 4.40
CA ARG A 234 4.13 11.53 4.73
C ARG A 234 4.50 12.77 3.92
N ASP A 235 5.78 13.14 3.93
CA ASP A 235 6.29 14.32 3.22
C ASP A 235 6.11 14.23 1.70
N PHE A 236 6.17 13.02 1.13
CA PHE A 236 5.95 12.81 -0.29
C PHE A 236 4.47 13.05 -0.64
N PHE A 237 3.54 12.46 0.12
CA PHE A 237 2.10 12.64 -0.10
C PHE A 237 1.64 14.07 0.15
N GLN A 238 2.11 14.71 1.21
CA GLN A 238 1.80 16.12 1.47
C GLN A 238 2.29 17.02 0.33
N ARG A 239 3.52 16.84 -0.16
CA ARG A 239 4.02 17.59 -1.32
C ARG A 239 3.22 17.29 -2.59
N ALA A 240 2.80 16.05 -2.80
CA ALA A 240 1.96 15.70 -3.94
C ALA A 240 0.59 16.39 -3.87
N ILE A 241 -0.06 16.44 -2.70
CA ILE A 241 -1.31 17.18 -2.50
C ILE A 241 -1.09 18.67 -2.76
N MET A 242 -0.06 19.27 -2.17
CA MET A 242 0.26 20.69 -2.34
C MET A 242 0.56 21.06 -3.79
N ALA A 243 1.22 20.17 -4.54
CA ALA A 243 1.49 20.37 -5.96
C ALA A 243 0.22 20.28 -6.84
N GLN A 244 -0.85 19.64 -6.35
CA GLN A 244 -2.13 19.56 -7.08
C GLN A 244 -3.09 20.72 -6.76
N LEU A 245 -2.87 21.42 -5.63
CA LEU A 245 -3.65 22.59 -5.25
C LEU A 245 -3.22 23.81 -6.08
N ALA A 246 -4.18 24.39 -6.79
CA ALA A 246 -3.98 25.64 -7.53
C ALA A 246 -3.90 26.84 -6.59
N GLU A 247 -3.28 27.93 -7.05
CA GLU A 247 -3.17 29.16 -6.27
C GLU A 247 -4.55 29.70 -5.82
N ASP A 248 -5.56 29.65 -6.70
CA ASP A 248 -6.91 30.09 -6.38
C ASP A 248 -7.56 29.21 -5.30
N GLU A 249 -7.25 27.90 -5.26
CA GLU A 249 -7.73 27.00 -4.20
C GLU A 249 -7.07 27.36 -2.87
N LEU A 250 -5.77 27.64 -2.87
CA LEU A 250 -5.05 28.07 -1.66
C LEU A 250 -5.54 29.43 -1.15
N ARG A 251 -5.80 30.39 -2.05
CA ARG A 251 -6.39 31.69 -1.69
C ARG A 251 -7.79 31.52 -1.11
N PHE A 252 -8.60 30.67 -1.72
CA PHE A 252 -9.93 30.36 -1.22
C PHE A 252 -9.85 29.74 0.18
N ILE A 253 -8.99 28.72 0.40
CA ILE A 253 -8.75 28.14 1.73
C ILE A 253 -8.26 29.20 2.73
N GLY A 254 -7.35 30.08 2.31
CA GLY A 254 -6.82 31.16 3.14
C GLY A 254 -7.90 32.14 3.59
N ASN A 255 -8.75 32.58 2.66
CA ASN A 255 -9.89 33.46 2.94
C ASN A 255 -10.88 32.79 3.92
N PHE A 256 -11.04 31.47 3.82
CA PHE A 256 -11.89 30.70 4.73
C PHE A 256 -11.32 30.58 6.15
N GLY A 257 -10.00 30.40 6.26
CA GLY A 257 -9.29 30.37 7.54
C GLY A 257 -9.23 31.74 8.24
N LEU A 258 -9.21 32.84 7.47
CA LEU A 258 -9.14 34.21 7.99
C LEU A 258 -10.47 34.72 8.56
N LEU A 259 -11.62 34.18 8.13
CA LEU A 259 -12.95 34.68 8.50
C LEU A 259 -13.63 33.92 9.66
N GLY A 260 -12.93 33.00 10.32
CA GLY A 260 -13.38 32.42 11.59
C GLY A 260 -14.73 31.68 11.51
N GLY A 261 -15.04 31.06 10.37
CA GLY A 261 -16.21 30.20 10.25
C GLY A 261 -16.13 29.00 11.21
N PRO A 262 -17.24 28.55 11.82
CA PRO A 262 -17.28 27.50 12.83
C PRO A 262 -17.02 26.08 12.29
N CYS A 263 -16.39 25.94 11.12
CA CYS A 263 -15.91 24.64 10.68
C CYS A 263 -14.58 24.37 11.36
N GLU A 264 -14.62 23.52 12.40
CA GLU A 264 -13.47 22.88 13.04
C GLU A 264 -12.57 22.22 11.99
N MET A 265 -11.68 23.01 11.39
CA MET A 265 -10.56 22.55 10.56
C MET A 265 -9.28 22.76 11.37
N THR A 266 -9.26 22.19 12.58
CA THR A 266 -8.19 22.30 13.59
C THR A 266 -6.89 21.57 13.16
N ILE A 267 -6.92 20.86 12.02
CA ILE A 267 -5.85 19.96 11.54
C ILE A 267 -4.68 20.70 10.88
N TRP A 268 -4.79 22.01 10.62
CA TRP A 268 -3.71 22.79 9.99
C TRP A 268 -2.58 23.24 10.93
N ARG A 269 -2.67 23.03 12.25
CA ARG A 269 -1.62 23.44 13.20
C ARG A 269 -0.66 22.29 13.52
N THR A 270 0.40 22.14 12.73
CA THR A 270 1.62 21.46 13.19
C THR A 270 2.84 22.39 13.02
N PRO A 271 3.78 22.43 13.97
CA PRO A 271 5.00 23.25 13.86
C PRO A 271 5.83 22.97 12.59
N GLN A 272 5.71 21.76 12.01
CA GLN A 272 6.40 21.35 10.78
C GLN A 272 5.82 21.96 9.51
N ASN A 273 4.49 22.15 9.43
CA ASN A 273 3.85 22.78 8.26
C ASN A 273 4.22 24.27 8.13
N ASP A 274 4.50 24.94 9.25
CA ASP A 274 4.94 26.33 9.32
C ASP A 274 6.33 26.55 8.70
N GLU A 275 7.23 25.58 8.80
CA GLU A 275 8.58 25.66 8.23
C GLU A 275 8.58 25.41 6.72
N LEU A 276 7.75 24.48 6.24
CA LEU A 276 7.56 24.20 4.82
C LEU A 276 6.90 25.38 4.09
N TRP A 277 5.90 26.03 4.71
CA TRP A 277 5.29 27.26 4.19
C TRP A 277 6.26 28.44 4.16
N ARG A 278 7.16 28.58 5.15
CA ARG A 278 8.20 29.62 5.12
C ARG A 278 9.24 29.40 4.02
N LYS A 279 9.61 28.14 3.75
CA LYS A 279 10.59 27.79 2.71
C LYS A 279 10.02 27.97 1.29
N SER A 280 8.73 27.77 1.07
CA SER A 280 8.10 27.93 -0.25
C SER A 280 7.90 29.39 -0.68
N ILE A 281 7.89 30.35 0.27
CA ILE A 281 7.66 31.78 -0.01
C ILE A 281 8.98 32.60 -0.11
N GLY A 282 10.15 31.95 -0.08
CA GLY A 282 11.45 32.63 -0.02
C GLY A 282 12.02 33.17 -1.35
N ALA A 283 11.59 34.36 -1.81
CA ALA A 283 12.38 35.36 -2.55
C ALA A 283 11.57 36.67 -2.76
N PRO A 284 12.21 37.86 -2.81
CA PRO A 284 11.56 39.12 -2.47
C PRO A 284 10.79 39.73 -3.65
N ALA A 285 9.49 39.99 -3.45
CA ALA A 285 8.76 40.95 -4.26
C ALA A 285 8.66 42.27 -3.49
N HIS A 286 9.29 43.31 -4.04
CA HIS A 286 9.17 44.70 -3.59
C HIS A 286 7.69 45.11 -3.50
N GLY A 287 7.25 45.55 -2.32
CA GLY A 287 5.87 45.97 -2.05
C GLY A 287 5.49 45.73 -0.60
N ALA A 288 6.33 46.20 0.32
CA ALA A 288 6.20 45.96 1.76
C ALA A 288 5.13 46.87 2.37
N GLY A 289 3.92 46.36 2.55
CA GLY A 289 2.86 47.06 3.30
C GLY A 289 1.74 46.13 3.76
N GLU A 290 1.15 45.36 2.84
CA GLU A 290 -0.03 44.54 3.15
C GLU A 290 0.30 43.07 3.45
N LYS A 291 1.31 42.51 2.77
CA LYS A 291 1.70 41.09 2.93
C LYS A 291 2.19 40.73 4.34
N HIS A 292 2.61 41.71 5.13
CA HIS A 292 3.09 41.50 6.51
C HIS A 292 1.98 41.52 7.56
N ARG A 293 0.79 42.07 7.28
CA ARG A 293 -0.32 42.07 8.26
C ARG A 293 -1.00 40.72 8.36
N SER A 294 -1.24 40.03 7.25
CA SER A 294 -1.86 38.69 7.23
C SER A 294 -0.98 37.64 7.92
N ILE A 295 0.35 37.75 7.73
CA ILE A 295 1.35 36.87 8.38
C ILE A 295 1.51 37.21 9.87
N ALA A 296 1.42 38.49 10.26
CA ALA A 296 1.51 38.89 11.67
C ALA A 296 0.27 38.50 12.49
N VAL A 297 -0.92 38.49 11.88
CA VAL A 297 -2.16 38.02 12.50
C VAL A 297 -2.15 36.50 12.66
N LEU A 298 -1.71 35.77 11.63
CA LEU A 298 -1.47 34.31 11.72
C LEU A 298 -0.44 33.97 12.80
N ARG A 299 0.64 34.76 12.93
CA ARG A 299 1.67 34.56 13.96
C ARG A 299 1.20 34.88 15.38
N ARG A 300 0.29 35.85 15.54
CA ARG A 300 -0.22 36.27 16.87
C ARG A 300 -1.26 35.30 17.42
N CYS A 301 -2.10 34.68 16.56
CA CYS A 301 -3.00 33.60 16.98
C CYS A 301 -2.32 32.25 17.27
N LEU A 302 -1.02 32.11 16.95
CA LEU A 302 -0.25 30.87 17.12
C LEU A 302 0.77 30.91 18.28
N ILE A 303 0.97 32.05 18.95
CA ILE A 303 2.00 32.21 20.01
C ILE A 303 1.40 32.46 21.40
N GLU A 304 0.13 32.86 21.54
CA GLU A 304 -0.43 33.26 22.84
C GLU A 304 -1.30 32.21 23.56
N ASP A 305 -1.23 30.93 23.19
CA ASP A 305 -1.85 29.85 23.97
C ASP A 305 -0.83 28.77 24.35
N ARG A 306 -0.06 29.09 25.39
CA ARG A 306 0.58 28.18 26.34
C ARG A 306 0.45 28.74 27.75
#